data_AF-A0A8X6X1D2-F1
#
_entry.id   AF-A0A8X6X1D2-F1
#
_cell.length_a   1.000
_cell.length_b   1.000
_cell.length_c   1.000
_cell.angle_alpha   90.00
_cell.angle_beta   90.00
_cell.angle_gamma   90.00
#
_symmetry.space_group_name_H-M   'P 1'
#
loop_
_entity.id
_entity.type
_entity.pdbx_description
1 polymer ?
#
loop_
_entity_poly.entity_id
_entity_poly.type
_entity_poly.pdbx_seq_one_letter_code
_entity_poly.pdbx_strand_id
1 'polypeptide(L)'
;MQDLLNNLFQIKSGENKYIIKTDVDVCSCPSGSTGAFCKHQCALMELKKMRLPNASPVTPEDKHELALLALGSKCPPKDFFCNFKHNELCYNRI
;
A
#
# COMPACT_ATOMS: atom_id res chain seq x y z
N MET A 1 6.27 15.74 -1.96
CA MET A 1 5.30 15.60 -0.85
C MET A 1 5.42 16.84 0.01
N GLN A 2 4.32 17.30 0.59
CA GLN A 2 4.34 18.43 1.53
C GLN A 2 3.62 17.99 2.81
N ASP A 3 4.26 18.21 3.95
CA ASP A 3 3.67 17.97 5.27
C ASP A 3 2.86 19.22 5.62
N LEU A 4 1.53 19.08 5.80
CA LEU A 4 0.63 20.21 6.05
C LEU A 4 0.39 20.39 7.55
N LEU A 5 0.16 19.29 8.26
CA LEU A 5 0.03 19.14 9.73
C LEU A 5 0.53 17.73 10.12
N ASN A 6 0.70 17.45 11.42
CA ASN A 6 1.26 16.17 11.92
C ASN A 6 0.62 14.90 11.32
N ASN A 7 -0.67 14.95 10.95
CA ASN A 7 -1.46 13.85 10.41
C ASN A 7 -1.86 14.03 8.93
N LEU A 8 -1.54 15.17 8.30
CA LEU A 8 -1.99 15.53 6.95
C LEU A 8 -0.82 15.66 5.97
N PHE A 9 -0.80 14.79 4.98
CA PHE A 9 0.24 14.74 3.96
C PHE A 9 -0.34 15.02 2.58
N GLN A 10 0.33 15.85 1.79
CA GLN A 10 0.00 16.09 0.40
C GLN A 10 0.97 15.34 -0.52
N ILE A 11 0.42 14.52 -1.42
CA ILE A 11 1.18 13.76 -2.41
C ILE A 11 0.78 14.15 -3.84
N LYS A 12 1.77 14.23 -4.73
CA LYS A 12 1.57 14.53 -6.15
C LYS A 12 1.51 13.22 -6.93
N SER A 13 0.59 13.12 -7.88
CA SER A 13 0.44 11.97 -8.77
C SER A 13 0.02 12.46 -10.15
N GLY A 14 0.99 12.57 -11.07
CA GLY A 14 0.82 13.31 -12.32
C GLY A 14 0.68 14.81 -12.02
N GLU A 15 -0.31 15.45 -12.63
CA GLU A 15 -0.64 16.86 -12.37
C GLU A 15 -1.52 17.06 -11.13
N ASN A 16 -2.12 15.98 -10.62
CA ASN A 16 -3.03 16.02 -9.49
C ASN A 16 -2.30 15.99 -8.14
N LYS A 17 -2.96 16.58 -7.13
CA LYS A 17 -2.54 16.54 -5.72
C LYS A 17 -3.62 15.85 -4.90
N TYR A 18 -3.21 15.00 -3.98
CA TYR A 18 -4.09 14.28 -3.07
C TYR A 18 -3.65 14.50 -1.63
N ILE A 19 -4.63 14.59 -0.74
CA ILE A 19 -4.41 14.74 0.70
C ILE A 19 -4.65 13.39 1.37
N ILE A 20 -3.73 12.99 2.23
CA ILE A 20 -3.81 11.78 3.04
C ILE A 20 -3.89 12.21 4.50
N LYS A 21 -4.96 11.77 5.18
CA LYS A 21 -5.14 11.88 6.61
C LYS A 21 -4.75 10.55 7.25
N THR A 22 -3.65 10.56 7.99
CA THR A 22 -3.00 9.34 8.54
C THR A 22 -3.52 8.91 9.90
N ASP A 23 -4.33 9.75 10.53
CA ASP A 23 -5.10 9.44 11.74
C ASP A 23 -6.35 8.58 11.43
N VAL A 24 -6.93 8.75 10.25
CA VAL A 24 -8.12 8.00 9.79
C VAL A 24 -7.87 7.15 8.54
N ASP A 25 -6.64 7.14 8.02
CA ASP A 25 -6.22 6.47 6.80
C ASP A 25 -7.14 6.64 5.59
N VAL A 26 -7.46 7.89 5.32
CA VAL A 26 -8.23 8.28 4.15
C VAL A 26 -7.36 9.12 3.22
N CYS A 27 -7.37 8.75 1.94
CA CYS A 27 -6.82 9.57 0.87
C CYS A 27 -7.95 10.24 0.10
N SER A 28 -7.73 11.48 -0.35
CA SER A 28 -8.72 12.24 -1.11
C SER A 28 -8.91 11.78 -2.57
N CYS A 29 -8.27 10.68 -2.99
CA CYS A 29 -8.47 10.10 -4.32
C CYS A 29 -9.75 9.23 -4.35
N PRO A 30 -10.36 8.96 -5.52
CA PRO A 30 -11.62 8.21 -5.61
C PRO A 30 -11.61 6.84 -4.92
N SER A 31 -10.49 6.13 -4.96
CA SER A 31 -10.32 4.86 -4.26
C SER A 31 -10.12 5.05 -2.75
N GLY A 32 -9.34 6.06 -2.35
CA GLY A 32 -9.07 6.32 -0.94
C GLY A 32 -10.26 6.88 -0.19
N SER A 33 -11.13 7.62 -0.87
CA SER A 33 -12.31 8.26 -0.27
C SER A 33 -13.36 7.26 0.18
N THR A 34 -13.32 6.02 -0.32
CA THR A 34 -14.18 4.93 0.13
C THR A 34 -13.57 4.14 1.30
N GLY A 35 -12.40 4.54 1.79
CA GLY A 35 -11.63 3.82 2.82
C GLY A 35 -10.74 2.72 2.27
N ALA A 36 -10.72 2.46 0.95
CA ALA A 36 -9.83 1.47 0.37
C ALA A 36 -8.37 1.95 0.37
N PHE A 37 -7.45 1.05 0.70
CA PHE A 37 -6.02 1.32 0.63
C PHE A 37 -5.57 1.63 -0.80
N CYS A 38 -5.11 2.85 -1.06
CA CYS A 38 -4.78 3.31 -2.41
C CYS A 38 -3.26 3.44 -2.64
N LYS A 39 -2.85 3.54 -3.91
CA LYS A 39 -1.43 3.71 -4.31
C LYS A 39 -0.75 4.93 -3.68
N HIS A 40 -1.51 5.97 -3.37
CA HIS A 40 -1.00 7.19 -2.74
C HIS A 40 -0.63 6.96 -1.27
N GLN A 41 -1.44 6.19 -0.55
CA GLN A 41 -1.16 5.74 0.81
C GLN A 41 0.06 4.81 0.84
N CYS A 42 0.15 3.89 -0.13
CA CYS A 42 1.34 3.06 -0.32
C CYS A 42 2.61 3.90 -0.50
N ALA A 43 2.59 4.88 -1.41
CA ALA A 43 3.73 5.77 -1.62
C ALA A 43 4.09 6.59 -0.37
N LEU A 44 3.10 7.06 0.41
CA LEU A 44 3.35 7.74 1.67
C LEU A 44 4.07 6.82 2.68
N MET A 45 3.61 5.58 2.83
CA MET A 45 4.23 4.59 3.71
C MET A 45 5.69 4.32 3.33
N GLU A 46 5.98 4.19 2.02
CA GLU A 46 7.34 3.95 1.54
C GLU A 46 8.28 5.13 1.77
N LEU A 47 7.78 6.36 1.57
CA LEU A 47 8.53 7.61 1.70
C LEU A 47 8.77 8.01 3.16
N LYS A 48 7.76 7.86 4.02
CA LYS A 48 7.85 8.21 5.45
C LYS A 48 8.30 7.06 6.34
N LYS A 49 8.48 5.86 5.77
CA LYS A 49 8.78 4.62 6.51
C LYS A 49 7.80 4.40 7.67
N MET A 50 6.56 4.80 7.48
CA MET A 50 5.49 4.69 8.48
C MET A 50 4.51 3.60 8.08
N ARG A 51 3.76 3.08 9.07
CA ARG A 51 2.61 2.22 8.81
C ARG A 51 1.32 3.00 9.01
N LEU A 52 0.39 2.79 8.09
CA LEU A 52 -0.98 3.28 8.20
C LEU A 52 -1.83 2.17 8.85
N PRO A 53 -2.65 2.44 9.88
CA PRO A 53 -3.57 1.47 10.48
C PRO A 53 -4.39 0.58 9.52
N ASN A 54 -4.86 1.12 8.39
CA ASN A 54 -5.62 0.48 7.31
C ASN A 54 -4.72 -0.40 6.43
N ALA A 55 -3.42 -0.12 6.38
CA ALA A 55 -2.48 -0.95 5.64
C ALA A 55 -2.31 -2.27 6.38
N SER A 56 -3.16 -3.23 6.04
CA SER A 56 -3.09 -4.58 6.55
C SER A 56 -1.65 -5.08 6.44
N PRO A 57 -1.03 -5.57 7.53
CA PRO A 57 0.35 -6.05 7.52
C PRO A 57 0.40 -7.44 6.85
N VAL A 58 -0.14 -7.55 5.64
CA VAL A 58 -0.27 -8.79 4.89
C VAL A 58 1.06 -9.03 4.21
N THR A 59 1.76 -10.07 4.66
CA THR A 59 2.98 -10.54 4.03
C THR A 59 2.68 -11.10 2.64
N PRO A 60 3.67 -11.20 1.74
CA PRO A 60 3.49 -11.93 0.47
C PRO A 60 2.95 -13.36 0.68
N GLU A 61 3.34 -14.00 1.78
CA GLU A 61 2.83 -15.29 2.25
C GLU A 61 1.32 -15.22 2.49
N ASP A 62 0.87 -14.30 3.35
CA ASP A 62 -0.56 -14.14 3.66
C ASP A 62 -1.38 -13.83 2.40
N LYS A 63 -0.85 -13.01 1.49
CA LYS A 63 -1.51 -12.69 0.20
C LYS A 63 -1.66 -13.93 -0.68
N HIS A 64 -0.62 -14.76 -0.74
CA HIS A 64 -0.64 -15.98 -1.53
C HIS A 64 -1.60 -17.01 -0.93
N GLU A 65 -1.64 -17.17 0.39
CA GLU A 65 -2.60 -18.06 1.07
C GLU A 65 -4.05 -17.61 0.83
N LEU A 66 -4.33 -16.32 0.96
CA LEU A 66 -5.65 -15.76 0.64
C LEU A 66 -6.02 -15.98 -0.83
N ALA A 67 -5.05 -15.82 -1.75
CA ALA A 67 -5.27 -16.06 -3.17
C ALA A 67 -5.49 -17.55 -3.49
N LEU A 68 -4.78 -18.46 -2.82
CA LEU A 68 -5.02 -19.91 -2.92
C LEU A 68 -6.43 -20.27 -2.47
N LEU A 69 -6.90 -19.69 -1.36
CA LEU A 69 -8.27 -19.90 -0.88
C LEU A 69 -9.32 -19.37 -1.86
N ALA A 70 -9.09 -18.20 -2.45
CA ALA A 70 -10.04 -17.56 -3.37
C ALA A 70 -10.04 -18.14 -4.80
N LEU A 71 -8.87 -18.54 -5.30
CA LEU A 71 -8.66 -18.92 -6.71
C LEU A 71 -8.37 -20.41 -6.92
N GLY A 72 -8.05 -21.14 -5.84
CA GLY A 72 -7.67 -22.55 -5.90
C GLY A 72 -6.47 -22.78 -6.83
N SER A 73 -6.63 -23.71 -7.77
CA SER A 73 -5.58 -24.07 -8.75
C SER A 73 -5.20 -22.94 -9.73
N LYS A 74 -5.97 -21.85 -9.78
CA LYS A 74 -5.65 -20.67 -10.60
C LYS A 74 -4.78 -19.64 -9.87
N CYS A 75 -4.39 -19.91 -8.63
CA CYS A 75 -3.54 -18.99 -7.86
C CYS A 75 -2.19 -18.78 -8.57
N PRO A 76 -1.76 -17.52 -8.76
CA PRO A 76 -0.40 -17.21 -9.21
C PRO A 76 0.66 -17.76 -8.24
N PRO A 77 1.91 -17.93 -8.70
CA PRO A 77 3.03 -18.27 -7.82
C PRO A 77 3.22 -17.22 -6.73
N LYS A 78 3.75 -17.63 -5.58
CA LYS A 78 4.01 -16.75 -4.42
C LYS A 78 4.76 -15.46 -4.79
N ASP A 79 5.73 -15.53 -5.70
CA ASP A 79 6.53 -14.38 -6.15
C ASP A 79 5.69 -13.27 -6.80
N PHE A 80 4.50 -13.59 -7.31
CA PHE A 80 3.54 -12.61 -7.83
C PHE A 80 3.05 -11.63 -6.75
N PHE A 81 3.01 -12.07 -5.48
CA PHE A 81 2.49 -11.30 -4.35
C PHE A 81 3.56 -10.52 -3.59
N CYS A 82 4.82 -10.65 -4.00
CA CYS A 82 5.90 -9.82 -3.50
C CYS A 82 5.64 -8.33 -3.79
N ASN A 83 6.10 -7.45 -2.89
CA ASN A 83 5.93 -6.01 -3.07
C ASN A 83 6.57 -5.57 -4.40
N PHE A 84 6.01 -4.52 -5.02
CA PHE A 84 6.59 -3.85 -6.18
C PHE A 84 7.95 -3.26 -5.80
N LYS A 85 9.00 -4.07 -5.83
CA LYS A 85 10.37 -3.59 -5.70
C LYS A 85 10.81 -3.12 -7.08
N HIS A 86 11.23 -1.86 -7.16
CA HIS A 86 12.11 -1.43 -8.21
C HIS A 86 13.44 -2.18 -8.02
N ASN A 87 13.52 -3.39 -8.58
CA ASN A 87 14.76 -4.09 -8.88
C ASN A 87 15.56 -4.78 -7.73
N GLU A 88 14.94 -5.47 -6.76
CA GLU A 88 15.68 -6.48 -5.96
C GLU A 88 14.80 -7.66 -5.52
N LEU A 89 15.36 -8.88 -5.64
CA LEU A 89 14.73 -10.16 -5.37
C LEU A 89 14.33 -10.33 -3.89
N CYS A 90 13.22 -11.03 -3.65
CA CYS A 90 12.66 -11.33 -2.34
C CYS A 90 13.29 -12.58 -1.70
N TYR A 91 14.62 -12.71 -1.76
CA TYR A 91 15.33 -13.71 -0.97
C TYR A 91 15.99 -13.04 0.22
N ASN A 92 15.65 -13.54 1.42
CA ASN A 92 16.21 -13.19 2.74
C ASN A 92 15.49 -12.06 3.50
N ARG A 93 14.44 -12.44 4.23
CA ARG A 93 14.29 -11.98 5.62
C ARG A 93 14.35 -13.22 6.50
N ILE A 94 15.54 -13.44 7.07
CA ILE A 94 15.73 -14.15 8.34
C ILE A 94 15.72 -13.07 9.42
#